data_AF-A0A928UB79-F1
#
_entry.id   AF-A0A928UB79-F1
#
_cell.length_a   1.000
_cell.length_b   1.000
_cell.length_c   1.000
_cell.angle_alpha   90.00
_cell.angle_beta   90.00
_cell.angle_gamma   90.00
#
_symmetry.space_group_name_H-M   'P 1'
#
loop_
_entity.id
_entity.type
_entity.pdbx_description
1 polymer ?
#
loop_
_entity_poly.entity_id
_entity_poly.type
_entity_poly.pdbx_seq_one_letter_code
_entity_poly.pdbx_strand_id
1 'polypeptide(L)' 'MCSDFQVHHIINGAGKYILENVANLDKLPPKGIILILAPIKIEGGSGGQCRMWALLSE' A
#
# COMPACT_ATOMS: atom_id res chain seq x y z
N MET A 1 7.01 -18.34 -10.69
CA MET A 1 5.85 -17.45 -10.54
C MET A 1 4.90 -18.10 -9.55
N CYS A 2 4.44 -17.36 -8.55
CA CYS A 2 3.45 -17.84 -7.59
C CYS A 2 2.09 -17.95 -8.32
N SER A 3 1.43 -19.10 -8.24
CA SER A 3 0.16 -19.35 -8.95
C SER A 3 -1.07 -19.13 -8.09
N ASP A 4 -0.91 -19.07 -6.76
CA ASP A 4 -2.04 -19.08 -5.81
C ASP A 4 -2.40 -17.70 -5.23
N PHE A 5 -1.51 -16.70 -5.35
CA PHE A 5 -1.72 -15.32 -4.91
C PHE A 5 -2.38 -15.18 -3.53
N GLN A 6 -2.01 -16.02 -2.55
CA GLN A 6 -2.70 -16.09 -1.25
C GLN A 6 -2.87 -14.74 -0.55
N VAL A 7 -1.86 -13.87 -0.62
CA VAL A 7 -1.92 -12.50 -0.06
C VAL A 7 -3.06 -11.70 -0.68
N HIS A 8 -3.26 -11.79 -2.00
CA HIS A 8 -4.34 -11.06 -2.68
C HIS A 8 -5.70 -11.56 -2.23
N HIS A 9 -5.88 -12.89 -2.15
CA HIS A 9 -7.16 -13.48 -1.71
C HIS A 9 -7.51 -13.08 -0.28
N ILE A 10 -6.55 -13.15 0.64
CA ILE A 10 -6.77 -12.83 2.06
C ILE A 10 -7.03 -11.33 2.24
N ILE A 11 -6.15 -10.46 1.70
CA ILE A 11 -6.21 -9.02 1.95
C ILE A 11 -7.39 -8.37 1.22
N ASN A 12 -7.60 -8.68 -0.07
CA ASN A 12 -8.72 -8.11 -0.82
C ASN A 12 -10.06 -8.69 -0.36
N GLY A 13 -10.11 -9.99 0.01
CA GLY A 13 -11.31 -10.60 0.57
C GLY A 13 -11.74 -9.97 1.90
N ALA A 14 -10.80 -9.40 2.66
CA ALA A 14 -11.07 -8.64 3.88
C ALA A 14 -11.35 -7.15 3.64
N GLY A 15 -11.47 -6.69 2.38
CA GLY A 15 -11.70 -5.29 2.03
C GLY A 15 -10.56 -4.36 2.45
N LYS A 16 -9.33 -4.87 2.46
CA LYS A 16 -8.10 -4.11 2.78
C LYS A 16 -7.34 -3.74 1.51
N TYR A 17 -6.40 -2.82 1.65
CA TYR A 17 -5.59 -2.31 0.53
C TYR A 17 -4.22 -3.00 0.49
N ILE A 18 -3.68 -3.13 -0.72
CA ILE A 18 -2.31 -3.61 -0.99
C ILE A 18 -1.52 -2.44 -1.59
N LEU A 19 -0.27 -2.28 -1.15
CA LEU A 19 0.69 -1.34 -1.71
C LEU A 19 1.85 -2.12 -2.30
N GLU A 20 2.19 -1.82 -3.55
CA GLU A 20 3.25 -2.49 -4.29
C GLU A 20 4.30 -1.48 -4.75
N ASN A 21 5.52 -1.96 -5.02
CA ASN A 21 6.63 -1.13 -5.50
C ASN A 21 6.93 0.09 -4.60
N VAL A 22 6.78 -0.07 -3.28
CA VAL A 22 7.04 1.00 -2.31
C VAL A 22 8.55 1.28 -2.23
N ALA A 23 8.93 2.54 -2.44
CA ALA A 23 10.31 2.99 -2.38
C ALA A 23 10.70 3.55 -1.00
N ASN A 24 12.01 3.60 -0.71
CA ASN A 24 12.61 4.23 0.49
C ASN A 24 12.20 3.61 1.85
N LEU A 25 11.75 2.34 1.88
CA LEU A 25 11.39 1.67 3.13
C LEU A 25 12.58 1.56 4.10
N ASP A 26 13.80 1.51 3.59
CA ASP A 26 15.07 1.51 4.33
C ASP A 26 15.30 2.79 5.15
N LYS A 27 14.60 3.88 4.83
CA LYS A 27 14.70 5.17 5.53
C LYS A 27 13.67 5.34 6.65
N LEU A 28 12.80 4.34 6.87
CA LEU A 28 11.70 4.42 7.83
C LEU A 28 12.06 3.67 9.12
N PRO A 29 11.67 4.19 10.31
CA PRO A 29 11.71 3.39 11.51
C PRO A 29 10.68 2.24 11.40
N PRO A 30 10.89 1.10 12.10
CA PRO A 30 9.97 -0.03 12.02
C PRO A 30 8.53 0.27 12.47
N LYS A 31 8.32 1.30 13.30
CA LYS A 31 7.03 1.72 13.88
C LYS A 31 7.04 3.23 14.13
N GLY A 32 5.87 3.81 14.39
CA GLY A 32 5.72 5.21 14.81
C GLY A 32 5.55 6.23 13.66
N ILE A 33 5.43 5.76 12.42
CA ILE A 33 5.15 6.62 11.26
C ILE A 33 3.65 6.77 11.02
N ILE A 34 3.27 7.87 10.38
CA ILE A 34 1.95 8.04 9.76
C ILE A 34 2.12 7.93 8.25
N LEU A 35 1.37 7.05 7.60
CA LEU A 35 1.40 6.88 6.15
C LEU A 35 0.19 7.57 5.51
N ILE A 36 0.45 8.47 4.57
CA ILE A 36 -0.57 9.11 3.73
C ILE A 36 -0.56 8.42 2.38
N LEU A 37 -1.73 7.95 1.95
CA LEU A 37 -1.95 7.26 0.67
C LEU A 37 -2.90 8.09 -0.18
N ALA A 38 -2.44 8.58 -1.33
CA ALA A 38 -3.27 9.31 -2.30
C ALA A 38 -3.31 8.56 -3.64
N PRO A 39 -4.20 7.57 -3.79
CA PRO A 39 -4.43 6.91 -5.07
C PRO A 39 -5.18 7.83 -6.03
N ILE A 40 -4.97 7.63 -7.34
CA ILE A 40 -5.80 8.25 -8.37
C ILE A 40 -7.25 7.78 -8.25
N LYS A 41 -8.21 8.72 -8.37
CA LYS A 41 -9.64 8.42 -8.27
C LYS A 41 -10.17 7.95 -9.62
N ILE A 42 -10.22 6.64 -9.82
CA ILE A 42 -10.74 5.99 -11.04
C ILE A 42 -12.16 5.48 -10.77
N GLU A 43 -13.12 5.86 -11.63
CA GLU A 43 -14.49 5.35 -11.55
C GLU A 43 -14.51 3.83 -11.80
N GLY A 44 -15.09 3.07 -10.87
CA GLY A 44 -15.10 1.61 -10.93
C GLY A 44 -13.72 0.94 -10.82
N GLY A 45 -12.67 1.68 -10.46
CA GLY A 45 -11.31 1.17 -10.41
C GLY A 45 -11.08 0.17 -9.26
N SER A 46 -10.37 -0.91 -9.56
CA SER A 46 -9.91 -1.90 -8.56
C SER A 46 -8.57 -1.52 -7.92
N GLY A 47 -7.88 -0.52 -8.48
CA GLY A 47 -6.58 -0.02 -8.05
C GLY A 47 -6.06 1.05 -9.01
N GLY A 48 -4.93 1.67 -8.69
CA GLY A 48 -4.32 2.71 -9.51
C GLY A 48 -3.01 3.24 -8.92
N GLN A 49 -2.30 4.07 -9.66
CA GLN A 49 -1.08 4.70 -9.16
C GLN A 49 -1.38 5.55 -7.92
N CYS A 50 -0.48 5.49 -6.95
CA CYS A 50 -0.62 6.18 -5.67
C CYS A 50 0.63 6.98 -5.37
N ARG A 51 0.46 8.22 -4.91
CA ARG A 51 1.54 8.96 -4.25
C ARG A 51 1.44 8.71 -2.75
N MET A 52 2.55 8.24 -2.18
CA MET A 52 2.67 7.92 -0.77
C MET A 52 3.62 8.90 -0.07
N TRP A 53 3.30 9.26 1.16
CA TRP A 53 4.18 9.99 2.06
C TRP A 53 4.21 9.32 3.42
N ALA A 54 5.39 9.24 4.03
CA ALA A 54 5.54 8.88 5.44
C ALA A 54 5.86 10.15 6.23
N LEU A 55 5.03 10.46 7.22
CA LEU A 55 5.34 11.47 8.23
C LEU A 55 6.11 10.78 9.35
N LEU A 56 7.30 11.30 9.64
CA LEU A 56 8.12 10.87 10.75
C LEU A 56 7.79 11.76 11.95
N SER A 57 7.58 11.13 13.11
CA SER A 57 7.63 11.85 14.39
C SER A 57 9.10 12.25 14.63
N GLU A 58 9.32 13.45 15.14
CA GLU A 58 10.64 13.84 15.66
C GLU A 58 11.11 12.92 16.79
#